data_AF-A0A963VC09-F1
#
_entry.id   AF-A0A963VC09-F1
#
_cell.length_a   1.000
_cell.length_b   1.000
_cell.length_c   1.000
_cell.angle_alpha   90.00
_cell.angle_beta   90.00
_cell.angle_gamma   90.00
#
_symmetry.space_group_name_H-M   'P 1'
#
loop_
_entity.id
_entity.type
_entity.pdbx_description
1 polymer ?
#
loop_
_entity_poly.entity_id
_entity_poly.type
_entity_poly.pdbx_seq_one_letter_code
_entity_poly.pdbx_strand_id
1 'polypeptide(L)'
;DATEAIRHYPWPGNVRQLENTLRRLAVTAPEAEIGRAEVEATLGAQPAPRPQAGGATDEQLSAAIGRHLQRYFDLHGGVLPPPGLYDRILREMELPLIEIALDATGGNQAKCADLLGINRNTLRKKITDLDIRVTRRRKLM
;
A
#
# COMPACT_ATOMS: atom_id res chain seq x y z
N ASP A 1 -9.70 3.28 -32.86
CA ASP A 1 -10.39 1.99 -32.57
C ASP A 1 -10.69 1.76 -31.10
N ALA A 2 -11.57 0.80 -30.79
CA ALA A 2 -11.91 0.40 -29.41
C ALA A 2 -10.67 -0.02 -28.59
N THR A 3 -9.77 -0.78 -29.22
CA THR A 3 -8.50 -1.21 -28.61
C THR A 3 -7.57 -0.04 -28.30
N GLU A 4 -7.57 0.99 -29.15
CA GLU A 4 -6.77 2.20 -28.96
C GLU A 4 -7.25 3.01 -27.77
N ALA A 5 -8.57 3.13 -27.58
CA ALA A 5 -9.17 3.81 -26.44
C ALA A 5 -8.81 3.12 -25.11
N ILE A 6 -8.81 1.79 -25.07
CA ILE A 6 -8.39 1.01 -23.90
C ILE A 6 -6.89 1.20 -23.60
N ARG A 7 -6.04 1.27 -24.65
CA ARG A 7 -4.58 1.43 -24.50
C ARG A 7 -4.16 2.82 -24.00
N HIS A 8 -4.88 3.87 -24.40
CA HIS A 8 -4.55 5.25 -24.02
C HIS A 8 -5.18 5.70 -22.71
N TYR A 9 -6.05 4.89 -22.10
CA TYR A 9 -6.67 5.24 -20.82
C TYR A 9 -5.65 5.05 -19.66
N PRO A 10 -5.53 6.01 -18.72
CA PRO A 10 -4.46 6.00 -17.70
C PRO A 10 -4.68 5.03 -16.52
N TRP A 11 -5.71 4.17 -16.57
CA TRP A 11 -6.03 3.11 -15.59
C TRP A 11 -5.61 3.41 -14.13
N PRO A 12 -6.24 4.38 -13.45
CA PRO A 12 -5.87 4.78 -12.09
C PRO A 12 -6.01 3.66 -11.04
N GLY A 13 -6.73 2.58 -11.34
CA GLY A 13 -6.93 1.39 -10.50
C GLY A 13 -6.12 0.15 -10.91
N ASN A 14 -5.08 0.30 -11.74
CA ASN A 14 -4.20 -0.78 -12.22
C ASN A 14 -4.95 -1.89 -13.02
N VAL A 15 -4.32 -3.07 -13.17
CA VAL A 15 -4.81 -4.24 -13.94
C VAL A 15 -6.21 -4.69 -13.50
N ARG A 16 -6.58 -4.52 -12.22
CA ARG A 16 -7.92 -4.87 -11.72
C ARG A 16 -9.02 -4.00 -12.35
N GLN A 17 -8.75 -2.72 -12.58
CA GLN A 17 -9.70 -1.83 -13.25
C GLN A 17 -9.86 -2.21 -14.72
N LEU A 18 -8.76 -2.57 -15.39
CA LEU A 18 -8.81 -3.10 -16.75
C LEU A 18 -9.63 -4.40 -16.80
N GLU A 19 -9.36 -5.35 -15.91
CA GLU A 19 -10.08 -6.62 -15.84
C GLU A 19 -11.59 -6.42 -15.62
N ASN A 20 -11.98 -5.60 -14.65
CA ASN A 20 -13.38 -5.29 -14.39
C ASN A 20 -14.06 -4.62 -15.59
N THR A 21 -13.33 -3.77 -16.31
CA THR A 21 -13.85 -3.11 -17.51
C THR A 21 -14.07 -4.10 -18.64
N LEU A 22 -13.12 -4.99 -18.88
CA LEU A 22 -13.24 -6.05 -19.88
C LEU A 22 -14.37 -7.02 -19.53
N ARG A 23 -14.50 -7.42 -18.26
CA ARG A 23 -15.61 -8.26 -17.77
C ARG A 23 -16.97 -7.60 -18.00
N ARG A 24 -17.08 -6.29 -17.73
CA ARG A 24 -18.32 -5.55 -17.93
C ARG A 24 -18.65 -5.36 -19.41
N LEU A 25 -17.66 -5.05 -20.25
CA LEU A 25 -17.84 -4.96 -21.69
C LEU A 25 -18.33 -6.29 -22.26
N ALA A 26 -17.73 -7.41 -21.84
CA ALA A 26 -18.16 -8.74 -22.25
C ALA A 26 -19.60 -9.10 -21.86
N VAL A 27 -20.15 -8.49 -20.81
CA VAL A 27 -21.53 -8.74 -20.34
C VAL A 27 -22.53 -7.74 -20.91
N THR A 28 -22.09 -6.51 -21.21
CA THR A 28 -22.98 -5.39 -21.60
C THR A 28 -23.01 -5.17 -23.11
N ALA A 29 -22.04 -5.72 -23.85
CA ALA A 29 -21.99 -5.60 -25.31
C ALA A 29 -23.19 -6.35 -25.94
N PRO A 30 -24.02 -5.67 -26.74
CA PRO A 30 -25.14 -6.28 -27.46
C PRO A 30 -24.69 -7.08 -28.69
N GLU A 31 -23.50 -6.77 -29.23
CA GLU A 31 -22.95 -7.37 -30.45
C GLU A 31 -21.71 -8.22 -30.16
N ALA A 32 -21.35 -9.08 -31.11
CA ALA A 32 -20.18 -9.96 -30.99
C ALA A 32 -18.84 -9.20 -31.03
N GLU A 33 -18.83 -7.97 -31.58
CA GLU A 33 -17.67 -7.10 -31.62
C GLU A 33 -17.90 -5.84 -30.78
N ILE A 34 -16.98 -5.56 -29.86
CA ILE A 34 -17.07 -4.39 -28.98
C ILE A 34 -16.57 -3.15 -29.72
N GLY A 35 -17.50 -2.25 -30.02
CA GLY A 35 -17.22 -0.99 -30.73
C GLY A 35 -16.60 0.09 -29.84
N ARG A 36 -16.00 1.12 -30.47
CA ARG A 36 -15.39 2.26 -29.76
C ARG A 36 -16.37 2.99 -28.84
N ALA A 37 -17.61 3.18 -29.29
CA ALA A 37 -18.64 3.89 -28.54
C ALA A 37 -19.01 3.17 -27.23
N GLU A 38 -19.01 1.84 -27.23
CA GLU A 38 -19.31 1.03 -26.04
C GLU A 38 -18.19 1.10 -25.00
N VAL A 39 -16.95 1.09 -25.48
CA VAL A 39 -15.76 1.31 -24.62
C VAL A 39 -15.82 2.70 -23.99
N GLU A 40 -16.05 3.74 -24.78
CA GLU A 40 -16.13 5.12 -24.27
C GLU A 40 -17.30 5.31 -23.31
N ALA A 41 -18.46 4.72 -23.59
CA ALA A 41 -19.61 4.72 -22.68
C ALA A 41 -19.29 4.00 -21.36
N THR A 42 -18.58 2.87 -21.41
CA THR A 42 -18.22 2.11 -20.21
C THR A 42 -17.15 2.82 -19.38
N LEU A 43 -16.15 3.44 -20.04
CA LEU A 43 -15.11 4.25 -19.40
C LEU A 43 -15.69 5.54 -18.79
N GLY A 44 -16.58 6.25 -19.50
CA GLY A 44 -17.23 7.47 -19.02
C GLY A 44 -18.27 7.22 -17.93
N ALA A 45 -18.90 6.04 -17.93
CA ALA A 45 -19.79 5.58 -16.86
C ALA A 45 -19.03 4.86 -15.72
N GLN A 46 -17.69 4.84 -15.73
CA GLN A 46 -16.96 4.49 -14.52
C GLN A 46 -17.20 5.63 -13.52
N PRO A 47 -17.72 5.34 -12.32
CA PRO A 47 -17.70 6.33 -11.27
C PRO A 47 -16.23 6.77 -11.09
N ALA A 48 -15.97 8.08 -11.18
CA ALA A 48 -14.74 8.67 -10.64
C ALA A 48 -14.51 8.02 -9.28
N PRO A 49 -13.28 7.55 -8.97
CA PRO A 49 -13.03 6.58 -7.92
C PRO A 49 -13.79 7.00 -6.66
N ARG A 50 -14.93 6.36 -6.41
CA ARG A 50 -15.65 6.55 -5.17
C ARG A 50 -14.76 5.88 -4.14
N PRO A 51 -14.27 6.59 -3.13
CA PRO A 51 -13.55 5.92 -2.05
C PRO A 51 -14.48 4.83 -1.54
N GLN A 52 -14.01 3.58 -1.64
CA GLN A 52 -14.79 2.42 -1.25
C GLN A 52 -15.11 2.56 0.24
N ALA A 53 -16.36 2.90 0.56
CA ALA A 53 -16.85 3.10 1.91
C ALA A 53 -17.08 1.75 2.64
N GLY A 54 -16.12 0.83 2.55
CA GLY A 54 -16.23 -0.55 3.05
C GLY A 54 -14.96 -1.13 3.66
N GLY A 55 -13.90 -0.35 3.90
CA GLY A 55 -12.64 -0.86 4.44
C GLY A 55 -11.72 0.24 4.94
N ALA A 56 -12.20 1.07 5.87
CA ALA A 56 -11.50 2.26 6.35
C ALA A 56 -10.22 2.00 7.18
N THR A 57 -9.62 0.81 7.12
CA THR A 57 -8.40 0.49 7.88
C THR A 57 -7.32 -0.22 7.04
N ASP A 58 -7.67 -1.11 6.11
CA ASP A 58 -6.67 -1.89 5.34
C ASP A 58 -6.25 -1.24 4.00
N GLU A 59 -7.09 -0.39 3.39
CA GLU A 59 -6.73 0.35 2.16
C GLU A 59 -5.82 1.58 2.41
N GLN A 60 -5.42 1.86 3.65
CA GLN A 60 -4.76 3.14 3.98
C GLN A 60 -3.23 3.08 4.07
N LEU A 61 -2.64 1.99 4.57
CA LEU A 61 -1.18 1.92 4.76
C LEU A 61 -0.42 1.58 3.46
N SER A 62 -0.80 0.51 2.77
CA SER A 62 -0.14 0.10 1.52
C SER A 62 -0.20 1.20 0.46
N ALA A 63 -1.36 1.86 0.32
CA ALA A 63 -1.52 2.99 -0.59
C ALA A 63 -0.69 4.22 -0.16
N ALA A 64 -0.55 4.48 1.15
CA ALA A 64 0.29 5.57 1.64
C ALA A 64 1.78 5.30 1.37
N ILE A 65 2.24 4.07 1.60
CA ILE A 65 3.61 3.65 1.27
C ILE A 65 3.85 3.78 -0.23
N GLY A 66 2.92 3.28 -1.08
CA GLY A 66 3.03 3.40 -2.52
C GLY A 66 3.16 4.85 -3.00
N ARG A 67 2.33 5.77 -2.48
CA ARG A 67 2.44 7.21 -2.78
C ARG A 67 3.76 7.81 -2.31
N HIS A 68 4.24 7.41 -1.13
CA HIS A 68 5.52 7.89 -0.61
C HIS A 68 6.69 7.43 -1.49
N LEU A 69 6.72 6.15 -1.85
CA LEU A 69 7.75 5.58 -2.72
C LEU A 69 7.72 6.22 -4.12
N GLN A 70 6.53 6.35 -4.73
CA GLN A 70 6.43 6.99 -6.05
C GLN A 70 7.00 8.41 -6.03
N ARG A 71 6.61 9.23 -5.05
CA ARG A 71 7.16 10.58 -4.87
C ARG A 71 8.67 10.56 -4.68
N TYR A 72 9.19 9.60 -3.91
CA TYR A 72 10.62 9.46 -3.68
C TYR A 72 11.38 9.22 -5.00
N PHE A 73 10.86 8.35 -5.88
CA PHE A 73 11.43 8.11 -7.21
C PHE A 73 11.29 9.33 -8.14
N ASP A 74 10.13 10.00 -8.15
CA ASP A 74 9.90 11.17 -8.99
C ASP A 74 10.89 12.31 -8.66
N LEU A 75 11.22 12.49 -7.37
CA LEU A 75 12.21 13.47 -6.90
C LEU A 75 13.64 13.19 -7.40
N HIS A 76 13.95 11.96 -7.80
CA HIS A 76 15.26 11.61 -8.35
C HIS A 76 15.36 11.89 -9.87
N GLY A 77 14.31 12.47 -10.48
CA GLY A 77 14.39 13.08 -11.80
C GLY A 77 14.74 12.10 -12.93
N GLY A 78 14.31 10.83 -12.81
CA GLY A 78 14.61 9.78 -13.78
C GLY A 78 15.92 9.01 -13.53
N VAL A 79 16.66 9.33 -12.47
CA VAL A 79 17.79 8.53 -11.98
C VAL A 79 17.31 7.61 -10.86
N LEU A 80 17.87 6.41 -10.77
CA LEU A 80 17.54 5.49 -9.67
C LEU A 80 18.06 6.02 -8.32
N PRO A 81 17.33 5.81 -7.21
CA PRO A 81 17.84 6.12 -5.89
C PRO A 81 19.13 5.39 -5.53
N PRO A 82 19.91 5.92 -4.57
CA PRO A 82 21.11 5.24 -4.08
C PRO A 82 20.81 3.81 -3.59
N PRO A 83 21.78 2.89 -3.72
CA PRO A 83 21.64 1.52 -3.25
C PRO A 83 21.31 1.45 -1.75
N GLY A 84 20.69 0.34 -1.32
CA GLY A 84 20.20 0.18 0.06
C GLY A 84 18.83 0.81 0.32
N LEU A 85 18.03 1.03 -0.73
CA LEU A 85 16.66 1.55 -0.58
C LEU A 85 15.80 0.65 0.32
N TYR A 86 15.89 -0.67 0.18
CA TYR A 86 15.11 -1.62 0.98
C TYR A 86 15.30 -1.40 2.48
N ASP A 87 16.56 -1.40 2.95
CA ASP A 87 16.86 -1.23 4.38
C ASP A 87 16.45 0.15 4.91
N ARG A 88 16.56 1.20 4.08
CA ARG A 88 16.13 2.56 4.44
C ARG A 88 14.61 2.63 4.65
N ILE A 89 13.83 2.10 3.70
CA ILE A 89 12.37 2.08 3.81
C ILE A 89 11.93 1.17 4.95
N LEU A 90 12.55 0.01 5.10
CA LEU A 90 12.24 -0.91 6.19
C LEU A 90 12.51 -0.27 7.55
N ARG A 91 13.63 0.45 7.71
CA ARG A 91 13.95 1.21 8.93
C ARG A 91 12.90 2.28 9.24
N GLU A 92 12.46 3.04 8.24
CA GLU A 92 11.41 4.06 8.42
C GLU A 92 10.06 3.46 8.84
N MET A 93 9.74 2.25 8.40
CA MET A 93 8.50 1.57 8.76
C MET A 93 8.59 0.84 10.11
N GLU A 94 9.70 0.17 10.39
CA GLU A 94 9.86 -0.66 11.58
C GLU A 94 10.04 0.15 12.85
N LEU A 95 10.70 1.30 12.80
CA LEU A 95 10.92 2.16 13.97
C LEU A 95 9.60 2.57 14.63
N PRO A 96 8.64 3.24 13.95
CA PRO A 96 7.38 3.63 14.56
C PRO A 96 6.52 2.41 14.97
N LEU A 97 6.56 1.33 14.19
CA LEU A 97 5.83 0.10 14.52
C LEU A 97 6.29 -0.48 15.86
N ILE A 98 7.61 -0.60 16.05
CA ILE A 98 8.19 -1.21 17.25
C ILE A 98 8.05 -0.28 18.47
N GLU A 99 8.24 1.03 18.30
CA GLU A 99 8.06 2.00 19.39
C GLU A 99 6.62 1.99 19.93
N ILE A 100 5.63 2.09 19.05
CA ILE A 100 4.21 2.07 19.43
C ILE A 100 3.85 0.75 20.10
N ALA A 101 4.34 -0.39 19.57
CA ALA A 101 4.10 -1.71 20.15
C ALA A 101 4.77 -1.88 21.52
N LEU A 102 5.98 -1.36 21.71
CA LEU A 102 6.66 -1.34 23.01
C LEU A 102 5.90 -0.49 24.02
N ASP A 103 5.42 0.69 23.63
CA ASP A 103 4.62 1.56 24.49
C ASP A 103 3.29 0.90 24.88
N ALA A 104 2.58 0.31 23.92
CA ALA A 104 1.34 -0.42 24.16
C ALA A 104 1.53 -1.64 25.09
N THR A 105 2.74 -2.21 25.12
CA THR A 105 3.11 -3.33 26.00
C THR A 105 3.87 -2.92 27.26
N GLY A 106 4.02 -1.62 27.52
CA GLY A 106 4.71 -1.08 28.70
C GLY A 106 6.21 -1.42 28.76
N GLY A 107 6.85 -1.59 27.60
CA GLY A 107 8.26 -1.98 27.48
C GLY A 107 8.52 -3.47 27.75
N ASN A 108 7.48 -4.31 27.76
CA ASN A 108 7.64 -5.75 27.84
C ASN A 108 7.98 -6.34 26.47
N GLN A 109 9.27 -6.53 26.20
CA GLN A 109 9.77 -7.09 24.93
C GLN A 109 9.22 -8.48 24.59
N ALA A 110 8.92 -9.35 25.57
CA ALA A 110 8.35 -10.67 25.27
C ALA A 110 6.92 -10.50 24.71
N LYS A 111 6.09 -9.76 25.43
CA LYS A 111 4.72 -9.45 25.01
C LYS A 111 4.68 -8.65 23.71
N CYS A 112 5.63 -7.74 23.50
CA CYS A 112 5.76 -6.98 22.25
C CYS A 112 6.11 -7.90 21.07
N ALA A 113 7.05 -8.83 21.27
CA ALA A 113 7.42 -9.80 20.24
C ALA A 113 6.23 -10.71 19.88
N ASP A 114 5.48 -11.16 20.89
CA ASP A 114 4.25 -11.94 20.69
C ASP A 114 3.18 -11.13 19.92
N LEU A 115 2.98 -9.86 20.29
CA LEU A 115 2.05 -8.95 19.61
C LEU A 115 2.43 -8.72 18.14
N LEU A 116 3.72 -8.54 17.87
CA LEU A 116 4.26 -8.34 16.52
C LEU A 116 4.37 -9.65 15.72
N GLY A 117 4.16 -10.81 16.34
CA GLY A 117 4.27 -12.11 15.69
C GLY A 117 5.69 -12.48 15.28
N ILE A 118 6.72 -11.94 15.96
CA ILE A 118 8.13 -12.21 15.65
C ILE A 118 8.85 -12.83 16.84
N ASN A 119 9.98 -13.51 16.59
CA ASN A 119 10.80 -14.04 17.66
C ASN A 119 11.37 -12.90 18.53
N ARG A 120 11.37 -13.09 19.86
CA ARG A 120 11.94 -12.13 20.83
C ARG A 120 13.39 -11.74 20.53
N ASN A 121 14.23 -12.68 20.08
CA ASN A 121 15.62 -12.37 19.72
C ASN A 121 15.69 -11.45 18.50
N THR A 122 14.78 -11.62 17.53
CA THR A 122 14.64 -10.74 16.37
C THR A 122 14.20 -9.35 16.79
N LEU A 123 13.18 -9.24 17.66
CA LEU A 123 12.77 -7.95 18.21
C LEU A 123 13.93 -7.25 18.94
N ARG A 124 14.67 -7.98 19.78
CA ARG A 124 15.83 -7.41 20.50
C ARG A 124 16.89 -6.89 19.53
N LYS A 125 17.22 -7.66 18.48
CA LYS A 125 18.15 -7.21 17.45
C LYS A 125 17.65 -5.93 16.77
N LYS A 126 16.37 -5.89 16.37
CA LYS A 126 15.76 -4.69 15.76
C LYS A 126 15.79 -3.47 16.68
N ILE A 127 15.51 -3.64 17.98
CA ILE A 127 15.61 -2.55 18.98
C ILE A 127 17.02 -1.96 19.00
N THR A 128 18.05 -2.81 18.98
CA THR A 128 19.45 -2.35 18.94
C THR A 128 19.80 -1.69 17.60
N ASP A 129 19.47 -2.32 16.48
CA ASP A 129 19.80 -1.83 15.13
C ASP A 129 19.09 -0.49 14.82
N LEU A 130 17.91 -0.27 15.40
CA LEU A 130 17.10 0.94 15.23
C LEU A 130 17.37 2.01 16.32
N ASP A 131 18.23 1.72 17.30
CA ASP A 131 18.53 2.59 18.47
C ASP A 131 17.27 3.00 19.28
N ILE A 132 16.34 2.06 19.47
CA ILE A 132 15.08 2.30 20.18
C ILE A 132 15.30 2.25 21.70
N ARG A 133 14.91 3.32 22.41
CA ARG A 133 15.01 3.41 23.87
C ARG A 133 13.80 2.75 24.53
N VAL A 134 14.03 1.60 25.17
CA VAL A 134 12.96 0.88 25.87
C VAL A 134 12.81 1.40 27.30
N THR A 135 11.88 2.32 27.54
CA THR A 135 11.47 2.72 28.89
C THR A 135 10.36 1.83 29.43
N ARG A 136 10.65 1.02 30.45
CA ARG A 136 9.61 0.30 31.19
C ARG A 136 8.89 1.28 32.12
N ARG A 137 7.65 1.65 31.78
CA ARG A 137 6.76 2.28 32.76
C ARG A 137 6.35 1.21 33.78
N ARG A 138 6.85 1.34 35.01
CA ARG A 138 6.43 0.50 36.14
C ARG A 138 4.94 0.75 36.33
N LYS A 139 4.13 -0.32 36.23
CA LYS A 139 2.69 -0.29 36.53
C LYS A 139 2.55 0.32 37.93
N LEU A 140 2.00 1.52 38.07
CA LEU A 140 1.51 1.97 39.38
C LEU A 140 0.44 0.95 39.77
N MET A 141 0.71 0.23 40.86
CA MET A 141 -0.25 -0.62 41.53
C MET A 141 -1.31 0.24 42.20
#